data_AF-A0A482ZJN6-F1
#
_entry.id   AF-A0A482ZJN6-F1
#
_cell.length_a   1.000
_cell.length_b   1.000
_cell.length_c   1.000
_cell.angle_alpha   90.00
_cell.angle_beta   90.00
_cell.angle_gamma   90.00
#
_symmetry.space_group_name_H-M   'P 1'
#
loop_
_entity.id
_entity.type
_entity.pdbx_description
1 polymer ?
#
loop_
_entity_poly.entity_id
_entity_poly.type
_entity_poly.pdbx_seq_one_letter_code
_entity_poly.pdbx_strand_id
1 'polypeptide(L)'
;MNITVDNIKCGGCAGTITKKLNATFNANEVDIDIEQGVIKIDVDDSKRDEVVKVLLGLGYPEIDSVHGFGSAKAKAKSFVSCAIGKMDK
;
A
#
# COMPACT_ATOMS: atom_id res chain seq x y z
N MET A 1 -9.86 -10.68 4.55
CA MET A 1 -9.18 -9.91 3.49
C MET A 1 -7.66 -9.91 3.69
N ASN A 2 -6.87 -9.59 2.66
CA ASN A 2 -5.42 -9.43 2.75
C ASN A 2 -4.96 -8.08 2.17
N ILE A 3 -3.97 -7.48 2.83
CA ILE A 3 -3.39 -6.19 2.47
C ILE A 3 -1.87 -6.33 2.59
N THR A 4 -1.18 -6.07 1.49
CA THR A 4 0.28 -6.03 1.48
C THR A 4 0.71 -4.62 1.86
N VAL A 5 1.66 -4.48 2.78
CA VAL A 5 2.16 -3.18 3.23
C VAL A 5 3.68 -3.13 3.22
N ASP A 6 4.21 -1.93 3.00
CA ASP A 6 5.66 -1.72 3.00
C ASP A 6 6.17 -1.41 4.42
N ASN A 7 7.48 -1.59 4.64
CA ASN A 7 8.20 -1.15 5.84
C ASN A 7 7.90 -1.91 7.15
N ILE A 8 7.30 -3.11 7.10
CA ILE A 8 7.25 -4.02 8.27
C ILE A 8 8.59 -4.77 8.36
N LYS A 9 9.38 -4.46 9.40
CA LYS A 9 10.72 -5.06 9.63
C LYS A 9 10.88 -5.71 11.00
N CYS A 10 9.85 -5.62 11.85
CA CYS A 10 9.96 -5.95 13.27
C CYS A 10 8.68 -6.55 13.84
N GLY A 11 8.79 -7.57 14.72
CA GLY A 11 7.63 -8.18 15.39
C GLY A 11 6.88 -7.23 16.33
N GLY A 12 7.58 -6.25 16.92
CA GLY A 12 6.94 -5.22 17.75
C GLY A 12 5.99 -4.30 16.96
N CYS A 13 6.30 -4.10 15.68
CA CYS A 13 5.52 -3.33 14.72
C CYS A 13 4.19 -4.06 14.46
N ALA A 14 4.27 -5.37 14.20
CA ALA A 14 3.12 -6.25 13.96
C ALA A 14 2.14 -6.24 15.15
N GLY A 15 2.63 -6.42 16.38
CA GLY A 15 1.76 -6.43 17.57
C GLY A 15 0.97 -5.13 17.77
N THR A 16 1.53 -3.98 17.39
CA THR A 16 0.85 -2.68 17.46
C THR A 16 -0.26 -2.57 16.41
N ILE A 17 0.02 -3.01 15.19
CA ILE A 17 -0.96 -3.06 14.09
C ILE A 17 -2.13 -3.98 14.47
N THR A 18 -1.86 -5.20 14.94
CA THR A 18 -2.89 -6.16 15.38
C THR A 18 -3.81 -5.56 16.43
N LYS A 19 -3.25 -4.95 17.48
CA LYS A 19 -4.05 -4.30 18.54
C LYS A 19 -4.91 -3.16 18.00
N LYS A 20 -4.36 -2.32 17.12
CA LYS A 20 -5.08 -1.19 16.53
C LYS A 20 -6.23 -1.67 15.66
N LEU A 21 -5.97 -2.64 14.79
CA LEU A 21 -6.97 -3.20 13.88
C LEU A 21 -8.08 -3.94 14.64
N ASN A 22 -7.75 -4.73 15.66
CA ASN A 22 -8.76 -5.35 16.52
C ASN A 22 -9.62 -4.31 17.24
N ALA A 23 -9.01 -3.26 17.80
CA ALA A 23 -9.75 -2.23 18.53
C ALA A 23 -10.66 -1.39 17.63
N THR A 24 -10.23 -1.10 16.39
CA THR A 24 -10.99 -0.25 15.46
C THR A 24 -12.06 -1.03 14.71
N PHE A 25 -11.74 -2.24 14.24
CA PHE A 25 -12.63 -2.99 13.34
C PHE A 25 -13.38 -4.12 14.02
N ASN A 26 -13.11 -4.40 15.30
CA ASN A 26 -13.55 -5.62 16.00
C ASN A 26 -13.20 -6.88 15.21
N ALA A 27 -12.02 -6.89 14.59
CA ALA A 27 -11.52 -8.08 13.93
C ALA A 27 -11.35 -9.19 14.98
N ASN A 28 -11.85 -10.38 14.67
CA ASN A 28 -11.66 -11.54 15.54
C ASN A 28 -10.23 -12.08 15.41
N GLU A 29 -9.67 -12.01 14.19
CA GLU A 29 -8.38 -12.59 13.88
C GLU A 29 -7.60 -11.68 12.92
N VAL A 30 -6.37 -11.34 13.32
CA VAL A 30 -5.40 -10.56 12.53
C VAL A 30 -4.09 -11.32 12.53
N ASP A 31 -3.67 -11.77 11.35
CA ASP A 31 -2.42 -12.49 11.11
C ASP A 31 -1.50 -11.58 10.29
N ILE A 32 -0.26 -11.39 10.76
CA ILE A 32 0.71 -10.50 10.11
C ILE A 32 1.93 -11.30 9.75
N ASP A 33 2.15 -11.44 8.45
CA ASP A 33 3.31 -12.08 7.87
C ASP A 33 4.39 -11.01 7.65
N ILE A 34 5.40 -11.00 8.52
CA ILE A 34 6.51 -10.02 8.46
C ILE A 34 7.46 -10.36 7.30
N GLU A 35 7.58 -11.64 6.94
CA GLU A 35 8.48 -12.07 5.87
C GLU A 35 7.94 -11.64 4.50
N GLN A 36 6.63 -11.69 4.32
CA GLN A 36 5.94 -11.26 3.11
C GLN A 36 5.43 -9.82 3.17
N GLY A 37 5.38 -9.20 4.35
CA GLY A 37 4.74 -7.89 4.55
C GLY A 37 3.23 -7.92 4.33
N VAL A 38 2.57 -9.05 4.62
CA VAL A 38 1.14 -9.25 4.36
C VAL A 38 0.35 -9.25 5.67
N ILE A 39 -0.67 -8.40 5.74
CA ILE A 39 -1.63 -8.37 6.84
C ILE A 39 -2.91 -9.06 6.38
N LYS A 40 -3.27 -10.15 7.05
CA LYS A 40 -4.56 -10.82 6.90
C LYS A 40 -5.44 -10.42 8.08
N ILE A 41 -6.66 -10.00 7.76
CA ILE A 41 -7.64 -9.56 8.75
C ILE A 41 -9.01 -10.09 8.35
N ASP A 42 -9.73 -10.66 9.31
CA ASP A 42 -11.09 -11.17 9.11
C ASP A 42 -12.12 -10.06 9.33
N VAL A 43 -12.33 -9.23 8.30
CA VAL A 43 -13.33 -8.15 8.26
C VAL A 43 -13.91 -8.02 6.86
N ASP A 44 -15.09 -7.40 6.76
CA ASP A 44 -15.73 -7.03 5.50
C ASP A 44 -14.83 -6.20 4.59
N ASP A 45 -14.83 -6.53 3.29
CA ASP A 45 -14.05 -5.82 2.28
C ASP A 45 -14.50 -4.35 2.12
N SER A 46 -15.75 -4.05 2.50
CA SER A 46 -16.27 -2.67 2.60
C SER A 46 -15.44 -1.78 3.54
N LYS A 47 -14.72 -2.37 4.51
CA LYS A 47 -13.86 -1.64 5.45
C LYS A 47 -12.41 -1.52 4.98
N ARG A 48 -12.07 -2.07 3.79
CA ARG A 48 -10.70 -2.04 3.23
C ARG A 48 -10.10 -0.64 3.22
N ASP A 49 -10.81 0.32 2.67
CA ASP A 49 -10.33 1.70 2.53
C ASP A 49 -10.00 2.34 3.90
N GLU A 50 -10.80 2.01 4.91
CA GLU A 50 -10.61 2.47 6.29
C GLU A 50 -9.40 1.80 6.95
N VAL A 51 -9.22 0.48 6.73
CA VAL A 51 -8.04 -0.27 7.20
C VAL A 51 -6.77 0.32 6.60
N VAL A 52 -6.75 0.58 5.29
CA VAL A 52 -5.61 1.16 4.58
C VAL A 52 -5.29 2.56 5.11
N LYS A 53 -6.30 3.39 5.36
CA LYS A 53 -6.10 4.72 5.99
C LYS A 53 -5.47 4.62 7.38
N VAL A 54 -5.92 3.66 8.20
CA VAL A 54 -5.34 3.43 9.53
C VAL A 54 -3.88 3.00 9.41
N LEU A 55 -3.57 2.05 8.52
CA LEU A 55 -2.20 1.57 8.28
C LEU A 55 -1.29 2.69 7.76
N LEU A 56 -1.78 3.51 6.83
CA LEU A 56 -1.07 4.67 6.30
C LEU A 56 -0.79 5.72 7.39
N GLY A 57 -1.76 5.97 8.28
CA GLY A 57 -1.57 6.84 9.46
C GLY A 57 -0.56 6.30 10.47
N LEU A 58 -0.35 4.98 10.52
CA LEU A 58 0.69 4.33 11.33
C LEU A 58 2.07 4.29 10.65
N GLY A 59 2.17 4.71 9.38
CA GLY A 59 3.40 4.67 8.60
C GLY A 59 3.64 3.36 7.84
N TYR A 60 2.60 2.54 7.66
CA TYR A 60 2.60 1.31 6.87
C TYR A 60 1.70 1.49 5.64
N PRO A 61 2.17 2.17 4.58
CA PRO A 61 1.37 2.33 3.37
C PRO A 61 1.10 0.97 2.71
N GLU A 62 -0.10 0.80 2.17
CA GLU A 62 -0.43 -0.35 1.32
C GLU A 62 0.44 -0.33 0.06
N ILE A 63 1.10 -1.45 -0.22
CA ILE A 63 1.69 -1.73 -1.52
C ILE A 63 0.60 -2.38 -2.36
N ASP A 64 -0.08 -1.53 -3.11
CA ASP A 64 -1.12 -1.89 -4.05
C ASP A 64 -0.62 -3.04 -4.95
N SER A 65 -1.15 -4.23 -4.73
CA SER A 65 -0.80 -5.42 -5.51
C SER A 65 -1.45 -5.39 -6.91
N VAL A 66 -2.03 -4.25 -7.33
CA VAL A 66 -2.66 -3.99 -8.63
C VAL A 66 -1.82 -3.02 -9.48
N HIS A 67 -0.73 -2.45 -8.96
CA HIS A 67 0.08 -1.45 -9.66
C HIS A 67 1.16 -2.02 -10.59
N GLY A 68 0.90 -3.18 -11.18
CA GLY A 68 1.58 -3.66 -12.39
C GLY A 68 1.13 -2.96 -13.68
N PHE A 69 0.07 -2.13 -13.68
CA PHE A 69 -0.49 -1.61 -14.94
C PHE A 69 -0.88 -0.11 -14.98
N GLY A 70 -0.89 0.62 -13.86
CA GLY A 70 -1.29 2.04 -13.85
C GLY A 70 -0.18 3.03 -14.24
N SER A 71 1.09 2.71 -13.95
CA SER A 71 2.19 3.69 -14.00
C SER A 71 3.04 3.63 -15.27
N ALA A 72 2.73 2.77 -16.23
CA ALA A 72 3.40 2.77 -17.54
C ALA A 72 2.88 3.89 -18.47
N LYS A 73 1.68 4.45 -18.22
CA LYS A 73 1.14 5.55 -19.05
C LYS A 73 1.75 6.93 -18.78
N ALA A 74 2.37 7.15 -17.61
CA ALA A 74 2.91 8.47 -17.26
C ALA A 74 4.32 8.73 -17.83
N LYS A 75 5.05 7.69 -18.26
CA LYS A 75 6.44 7.82 -18.76
C LYS A 75 6.55 8.01 -20.27
N ALA A 76 5.45 8.03 -21.02
CA ALA A 76 5.47 8.16 -22.48
C ALA A 76 5.33 9.61 -23.01
N LYS A 77 4.99 10.60 -22.17
CA LYS A 77 4.82 11.99 -22.62
C LYS A 77 6.10 12.83 -22.69
N SER A 78 7.23 12.36 -22.16
CA SER A 78 8.39 13.24 -21.94
C SER A 78 9.53 13.10 -22.95
N PHE A 79 9.44 12.20 -23.94
CA PHE A 79 10.49 12.04 -24.97
C PHE A 79 10.30 12.90 -26.23
N VAL A 80 9.23 13.69 -26.32
CA VAL A 80 8.98 14.53 -27.52
C VAL A 80 9.46 15.98 -27.39
N SER A 81 9.91 16.42 -26.22
CA SER A 81 10.20 17.86 -26.01
C SER A 81 11.67 18.29 -26.17
N CYS A 82 12.60 17.40 -26.54
CA CYS A 82 14.01 17.76 -26.77
C CYS A 82 14.48 17.61 -28.23
N ALA A 83 13.53 17.57 -29.19
CA ALA A 83 13.84 17.47 -30.62
C ALA A 83 13.35 18.66 -31.46
N ILE A 84 12.66 19.65 -30.88
CA ILE A 84 12.31 20.91 -31.56
C ILE A 84 13.29 21.99 -31.10
N GLY A 85 14.53 21.87 -31.55
CA GLY A 85 15.61 22.82 -31.23
C GLY A 85 16.63 22.94 -32.34
N LYS A 86 16.23 22.65 -33.58
CA LYS A 86 17.02 22.93 -34.78
C LYS A 86 16.09 23.36 -35.91
N MET A 87 15.65 24.62 -35.89
CA MET A 87 15.42 25.41 -37.11
C MET A 87 15.27 26.89 -36.74
N ASP A 88 15.96 27.70 -37.55
CA ASP A 88 15.89 29.15 -37.70
C ASP A 88 16.83 30.04 -36.85
N LYS A 89 18.11 30.08 -37.24
CA LYS A 89 18.68 31.23 -37.98
C LYS A 89 19.88 30.79 -38.83
#